data_AF-A0A0D0DZL7-F1
#
_entry.id   AF-A0A0D0DZL7-F1
#
_cell.length_a   1.000
_cell.length_b   1.000
_cell.length_c   1.000
_cell.angle_alpha   90.00
_cell.angle_beta   90.00
_cell.angle_gamma   90.00
#
_symmetry.space_group_name_H-M   'P 1'
#
loop_
_entity.id
_entity.type
_entity.pdbx_description
1 polymer ?
#
loop_
_entity_poly.entity_id
_entity_poly.type
_entity_poly.pdbx_seq_one_letter_code
_entity_poly.pdbx_strand_id
1 'polypeptide(L)'
;MSVPVSWSLADVNVLIDEVIAQQAKAGNGLNFPPSVWTSISACLGLSKPVKGGPKTGKSCREKWKRTRASFHIVDKLAHASGLAYSEALGANIGIENKSVWDDYMKVLSNLCRPVSNKGWPLYEKMKSIMPSNARGAN
;
A
#
# COMPACT_ATOMS: atom_id res chain seq x y z
N MET A 1 1.15 11.93 -27.08
CA MET A 1 0.32 11.56 -25.90
C MET A 1 1.16 10.70 -24.97
N SER A 2 1.29 11.04 -23.69
CA SER A 2 2.06 10.23 -22.73
C SER A 2 1.23 9.02 -22.30
N VAL A 3 1.78 7.81 -22.39
CA VAL A 3 1.10 6.59 -21.95
C VAL A 3 0.95 6.60 -20.42
N PRO A 4 -0.25 6.34 -19.86
CA PRO A 4 -0.43 6.31 -18.42
C PRO A 4 0.37 5.18 -17.78
N VAL A 5 0.95 5.45 -16.61
CA VAL A 5 1.71 4.45 -15.85
C VAL A 5 0.75 3.38 -15.34
N SER A 6 1.06 2.11 -15.62
CA SER A 6 0.30 0.96 -15.13
C SER A 6 1.12 0.22 -14.06
N TRP A 7 0.45 -0.18 -12.98
CA TRP A 7 1.08 -0.90 -11.85
C TRP A 7 0.42 -2.26 -11.68
N SER A 8 1.16 -3.32 -11.99
CA SER A 8 0.78 -4.69 -11.65
C SER A 8 1.11 -5.01 -10.18
N LEU A 9 0.58 -6.11 -9.65
CA LEU A 9 0.95 -6.58 -8.31
C LEU A 9 2.44 -6.90 -8.20
N ALA A 10 3.06 -7.44 -9.26
CA ALA A 10 4.49 -7.70 -9.31
C ALA A 10 5.31 -6.40 -9.21
N ASP A 11 4.90 -5.36 -9.94
CA ASP A 11 5.56 -4.04 -9.86
C ASP A 11 5.48 -3.46 -8.44
N VAL A 12 4.33 -3.61 -7.78
CA VAL A 12 4.17 -3.09 -6.41
C VAL A 12 4.97 -3.90 -5.40
N ASN A 13 5.13 -5.21 -5.61
CA ASN A 13 6.02 -6.03 -4.79
C ASN A 13 7.47 -5.59 -4.91
N VAL A 14 7.98 -5.45 -6.14
CA VAL A 14 9.34 -4.94 -6.37
C VAL A 14 9.51 -3.57 -5.72
N LEU A 15 8.55 -2.66 -5.87
CA LEU A 15 8.60 -1.36 -5.20
C LEU A 15 8.74 -1.50 -3.68
N ILE A 16 7.97 -2.38 -3.04
CA ILE A 16 8.05 -2.57 -1.59
C ILE A 16 9.40 -3.19 -1.19
N ASP A 17 9.86 -4.21 -1.91
CA ASP A 17 11.14 -4.88 -1.64
C ASP A 17 12.32 -3.92 -1.74
N GLU A 18 12.33 -3.05 -2.76
CA GLU A 18 13.33 -2.00 -2.91
C GLU A 18 13.25 -0.94 -1.80
N VAL A 19 12.04 -0.58 -1.36
CA VAL A 19 11.86 0.35 -0.23
C VAL A 19 12.37 -0.29 1.08
N ILE A 20 12.15 -1.58 1.31
CA ILE A 20 12.71 -2.33 2.44
C ILE A 20 14.23 -2.32 2.37
N ALA A 21 14.81 -2.63 1.20
CA ALA A 21 16.26 -2.61 1.01
C ALA A 21 16.89 -1.23 1.25
N GLN A 22 16.13 -0.15 1.05
CA GLN A 22 16.59 1.22 1.28
C GLN A 22 16.09 1.84 2.60
N GLN A 23 15.45 1.05 3.49
CA GLN A 23 14.82 1.54 4.73
C GLN A 23 15.80 2.31 5.63
N ALA A 24 17.08 1.89 5.69
CA ALA A 24 18.12 2.57 6.47
C ALA A 24 18.41 4.02 6.02
N LYS A 25 17.99 4.39 4.80
CA LYS A 25 18.13 5.75 4.24
C LYS A 25 16.88 6.61 4.49
N ALA A 26 15.86 6.05 5.16
CA ALA A 26 14.64 6.77 5.45
C ALA A 26 14.84 7.74 6.61
N GLY A 27 14.31 8.96 6.47
CA GLY A 27 14.10 9.84 7.61
C GLY A 27 12.85 9.46 8.40
N ASN A 28 12.47 10.31 9.35
CA ASN A 28 11.30 10.12 10.21
C ASN A 28 10.05 9.72 9.41
N GLY A 29 9.39 8.66 9.88
CA GLY A 29 8.12 8.19 9.31
C GLY A 29 8.24 7.59 7.91
N LEU A 30 9.39 7.01 7.54
CA LEU A 30 9.67 6.44 6.22
C LEU A 30 9.62 7.48 5.08
N ASN A 31 10.16 8.67 5.36
CA ASN A 31 10.33 9.72 4.35
C ASN A 31 11.68 9.56 3.65
N PHE A 32 11.66 9.22 2.36
CA PHE A 32 12.87 8.98 1.58
C PHE A 32 13.26 10.20 0.73
N PRO A 33 14.57 10.52 0.60
CA PRO A 33 15.04 11.59 -0.26
C PRO A 33 14.76 11.28 -1.75
N PRO A 34 14.71 12.29 -2.63
CA PRO A 34 14.49 12.10 -4.07
C PRO A 34 15.45 11.10 -4.72
N SER A 35 16.70 11.04 -4.27
CA SER A 35 17.73 10.12 -4.78
C SER A 35 17.37 8.64 -4.60
N VAL A 36 16.72 8.28 -3.48
CA VAL A 36 16.20 6.93 -3.23
C VAL A 36 15.16 6.58 -4.29
N TRP A 37 14.20 7.47 -4.55
CA TRP A 37 13.16 7.20 -5.55
C TRP A 37 13.71 7.06 -6.98
N THR A 38 14.72 7.86 -7.33
CA THR A 38 15.44 7.71 -8.60
C THR A 38 16.14 6.34 -8.69
N SER A 39 16.82 5.92 -7.62
CA SER A 39 17.46 4.60 -7.53
C SER A 39 16.45 3.47 -7.68
N ILE A 40 15.31 3.53 -6.97
CA ILE A 40 14.24 2.53 -7.04
C ILE A 40 13.69 2.45 -8.47
N SER A 41 13.44 3.61 -9.11
CA SER A 41 12.93 3.62 -10.49
C SER A 41 13.89 3.01 -11.51
N ALA A 42 15.19 3.00 -11.21
CA ALA A 42 16.22 2.41 -12.06
C ALA A 42 16.38 0.89 -11.84
N CYS A 43 15.76 0.30 -10.82
CA CYS A 43 15.81 -1.15 -10.60
C CYS A 43 15.23 -1.90 -11.80
N LEU A 44 15.78 -3.09 -12.10
CA LEU A 44 15.40 -3.92 -13.25
C LEU A 44 13.88 -4.18 -13.29
N GLY A 45 13.25 -4.44 -12.15
CA GLY A 45 11.83 -4.73 -12.08
C GLY A 45 10.90 -3.54 -12.34
N LEU A 46 11.41 -2.30 -12.33
CA LEU A 46 10.60 -1.08 -12.53
C LEU A 46 11.01 -0.25 -13.76
N SER A 47 12.29 -0.33 -14.15
CA SER A 47 12.86 0.45 -15.27
C SER A 47 12.33 0.04 -16.64
N LYS A 48 11.87 -1.20 -16.81
CA LYS A 48 11.33 -1.75 -18.07
C LYS A 48 9.90 -2.26 -17.86
N PRO A 49 8.89 -1.37 -17.83
CA PRO A 49 7.51 -1.79 -17.61
C PRO A 49 7.00 -2.61 -18.80
N VAL A 50 6.42 -3.79 -18.52
CA VAL A 50 5.76 -4.63 -19.53
C VAL A 50 4.51 -3.94 -20.11
N LYS A 51 3.86 -3.07 -19.32
CA LYS A 51 2.67 -2.32 -19.71
C LYS A 51 2.68 -0.91 -19.13
N GLY A 52 2.22 0.06 -19.93
CA GLY A 52 2.06 1.46 -19.53
C GLY A 52 3.34 2.29 -19.62
N GLY A 53 3.27 3.53 -19.14
CA GLY A 53 4.41 4.45 -19.15
C GLY A 53 5.51 4.13 -18.14
N PRO A 54 6.69 4.77 -18.29
CA PRO A 54 7.85 4.55 -17.44
C PRO A 54 7.55 4.87 -15.97
N LYS A 55 8.01 4.00 -15.06
CA LYS A 55 7.84 4.16 -13.61
C LYS A 55 8.93 5.06 -13.05
N THR A 56 8.80 6.37 -13.32
CA THR A 56 9.76 7.37 -12.82
C THR A 56 9.86 7.37 -11.29
N GLY A 57 10.93 7.95 -10.73
CA GLY A 57 11.06 8.12 -9.28
C GLY A 57 9.86 8.85 -8.66
N LYS A 58 9.31 9.87 -9.35
CA LYS A 58 8.08 10.55 -8.94
C LYS A 58 6.89 9.59 -8.88
N SER A 59 6.70 8.76 -9.90
CA SER A 59 5.64 7.74 -9.95
C SER A 59 5.80 6.69 -8.85
N CYS A 60 7.02 6.26 -8.55
CA CYS A 60 7.33 5.33 -7.46
C CYS A 60 6.97 5.93 -6.10
N ARG A 61 7.35 7.18 -5.83
CA ARG A 61 6.99 7.91 -4.60
C ARG A 61 5.49 8.03 -4.42
N GLU A 62 4.77 8.45 -5.46
CA GLU A 62 3.31 8.60 -5.39
C GLU A 62 2.60 7.25 -5.24
N LYS A 63 3.13 6.19 -5.86
CA LYS A 63 2.62 4.83 -5.66
C LYS A 63 2.84 4.39 -4.21
N TRP A 64 4.03 4.57 -3.66
CA TRP A 64 4.34 4.25 -2.26
C TRP A 64 3.39 4.94 -1.28
N LYS A 65 3.14 6.25 -1.44
CA LYS A 65 2.18 6.99 -0.61
C LYS A 65 0.79 6.37 -0.62
N ARG A 66 0.29 5.99 -1.82
CA ARG A 66 -1.02 5.34 -1.96
C ARG A 66 -1.03 3.96 -1.32
N THR A 67 0.02 3.17 -1.52
CA THR A 67 0.15 1.84 -0.89
C THR A 67 0.15 1.95 0.65
N ARG A 68 0.82 2.96 1.21
CA ARG A 68 0.77 3.24 2.67
C ARG A 68 -0.62 3.63 3.15
N ALA A 69 -1.32 4.49 2.43
CA ALA A 69 -2.70 4.84 2.76
C ALA A 69 -3.60 3.60 2.78
N SER A 70 -3.46 2.72 1.78
CA SER A 70 -4.15 1.42 1.75
C SER A 70 -3.78 0.54 2.94
N PHE A 71 -2.50 0.50 3.36
CA PHE A 71 -2.10 -0.23 4.56
C PHE A 71 -2.81 0.28 5.81
N HIS A 72 -2.78 1.59 6.08
CA HIS A 72 -3.41 2.13 7.28
C HIS A 72 -4.92 1.90 7.31
N ILE A 73 -5.56 1.82 6.15
CA ILE A 73 -6.96 1.44 6.02
C ILE A 73 -7.16 -0.03 6.42
N VAL A 74 -6.37 -0.93 5.84
CA VAL A 74 -6.48 -2.38 6.09
C VAL A 74 -6.13 -2.69 7.56
N ASP A 75 -5.09 -2.05 8.10
CA ASP A 75 -4.68 -2.16 9.51
C ASP A 75 -5.80 -1.69 10.46
N LYS A 76 -6.44 -0.56 10.16
CA LYS A 76 -7.62 -0.10 10.92
C LYS A 76 -8.79 -1.09 10.85
N LEU A 77 -9.05 -1.68 9.68
CA LEU A 77 -10.11 -2.68 9.51
C LEU A 77 -9.78 -3.98 10.28
N ALA A 78 -8.53 -4.42 10.24
CA ALA A 78 -8.05 -5.61 10.96
C ALA A 78 -8.14 -5.46 12.47
N HIS A 79 -8.07 -4.22 12.98
CA HIS A 79 -8.20 -3.88 14.38
C HIS A 79 -9.58 -3.32 14.76
N ALA A 80 -10.53 -3.23 13.82
CA ALA A 80 -11.88 -2.77 14.10
C ALA A 80 -12.71 -3.90 14.74
N SER A 81 -13.36 -3.61 15.85
CA SER A 81 -14.27 -4.56 16.49
C SER A 81 -15.39 -4.94 15.51
N GLY A 82 -15.61 -6.24 15.31
CA GLY A 82 -16.62 -6.78 14.38
C GLY A 82 -16.15 -7.05 12.95
N LEU A 83 -14.89 -6.75 12.60
CA LEU A 83 -14.32 -7.14 11.30
C LEU A 83 -13.14 -8.09 11.49
N ALA A 84 -13.19 -9.23 10.82
CA ALA A 84 -12.07 -10.17 10.75
C ALA A 84 -11.38 -9.98 9.40
N TYR A 85 -10.31 -9.17 9.36
CA TYR A 85 -9.50 -9.07 8.16
C TYR A 85 -8.61 -10.31 8.01
N SER A 86 -8.62 -10.94 6.83
CA SER A 86 -7.68 -12.00 6.47
C SER A 86 -7.09 -11.75 5.09
N GLU A 87 -5.86 -12.23 4.86
CA GLU A 87 -5.22 -12.14 3.54
C GLU A 87 -5.95 -12.97 2.47
N ALA A 88 -6.71 -14.00 2.87
CA ALA A 88 -7.49 -14.82 1.95
C ALA A 88 -8.83 -14.16 1.56
N LEU A 89 -9.57 -13.63 2.54
CA LEU A 89 -10.95 -13.16 2.34
C LEU A 89 -11.08 -11.63 2.37
N GLY A 90 -10.00 -10.90 2.60
CA GLY A 90 -10.03 -9.46 2.85
C GLY A 90 -10.79 -9.15 4.13
N ALA A 91 -11.59 -8.08 4.12
CA ALA A 91 -12.48 -7.77 5.23
C ALA A 91 -13.67 -8.75 5.36
N ASN A 92 -13.77 -9.73 4.44
CA ASN A 92 -14.79 -10.77 4.40
C ASN A 92 -16.20 -10.22 4.64
N ILE A 93 -16.58 -9.22 3.84
CA ILE A 93 -17.81 -8.46 4.05
C ILE A 93 -19.04 -9.33 3.73
N GLY A 94 -19.56 -9.98 4.77
CA GLY A 94 -20.85 -10.65 4.78
C GLY A 94 -22.02 -9.68 5.07
N ILE A 95 -23.24 -10.21 5.07
CA ILE A 95 -24.46 -9.43 5.39
C ILE A 95 -24.36 -8.80 6.78
N GLU A 96 -23.78 -9.52 7.74
CA GLU A 96 -23.60 -9.12 9.14
C GLU A 96 -22.71 -7.88 9.32
N ASN A 97 -21.70 -7.70 8.46
CA ASN A 97 -20.68 -6.65 8.61
C ASN A 97 -20.82 -5.54 7.56
N LYS A 98 -21.89 -5.58 6.76
CA LYS A 98 -22.14 -4.66 5.67
C LYS A 98 -22.36 -3.22 6.15
N SER A 99 -23.06 -3.01 7.27
CA SER A 99 -23.30 -1.67 7.81
C SER A 99 -22.00 -0.99 8.25
N VAL A 100 -21.14 -1.73 8.96
CA VAL A 100 -19.80 -1.29 9.39
C VAL A 100 -18.95 -0.95 8.17
N TRP A 101 -19.01 -1.77 7.11
CA TRP A 101 -18.33 -1.50 5.85
C TRP A 101 -18.85 -0.24 5.13
N ASP A 102 -20.17 -0.06 5.05
CA ASP A 102 -20.79 1.12 4.44
C ASP A 102 -20.41 2.42 5.18
N ASP A 103 -20.36 2.41 6.51
CA ASP A 103 -19.87 3.55 7.28
C ASP A 103 -18.37 3.80 7.06
N TYR A 104 -17.57 2.75 6.91
CA TYR A 104 -16.17 2.87 6.49
C TYR A 104 -16.02 3.42 5.06
N MET A 105 -16.88 3.05 4.10
CA MET A 105 -16.87 3.60 2.74
C MET A 105 -17.17 5.09 2.71
N LYS A 106 -18.08 5.57 3.57
CA LYS A 106 -18.40 7.01 3.70
C LYS A 106 -17.18 7.82 4.18
N VAL A 107 -16.36 7.24 5.05
CA VAL A 107 -15.18 7.92 5.61
C VAL A 107 -13.94 7.79 4.73
N LEU A 108 -13.71 6.62 4.11
CA LEU A 108 -12.43 6.30 3.46
C LEU A 108 -12.41 6.46 1.93
N SER A 109 -13.57 6.69 1.30
CA SER A 109 -13.71 6.89 -0.15
C SER A 109 -13.10 5.76 -1.00
N ASN A 110 -13.12 5.93 -2.34
CA ASN A 110 -12.81 4.95 -3.39
C ASN A 110 -11.48 4.18 -3.27
N LEU A 111 -10.62 4.54 -2.32
CA LEU A 111 -9.35 3.88 -1.99
C LEU A 111 -9.55 2.46 -1.43
N CYS A 112 -10.70 2.17 -0.82
CA CYS A 112 -11.00 0.86 -0.21
C CYS A 112 -11.68 -0.14 -1.13
N ARG A 113 -12.12 0.29 -2.31
CA ARG A 113 -12.85 -0.57 -3.25
C ARG A 113 -12.11 -1.86 -3.64
N PRO A 114 -10.76 -1.89 -3.71
CA PRO A 114 -10.02 -3.12 -4.01
C PRO A 114 -9.93 -4.14 -2.86
N VAL A 115 -10.19 -3.75 -1.61
CA VAL A 115 -9.91 -4.57 -0.40
C VAL A 115 -11.16 -5.13 0.29
N SER A 116 -12.35 -4.94 -0.29
CA SER A 116 -13.63 -5.41 0.26
C SER A 116 -13.73 -6.94 0.34
N ASN A 117 -13.51 -7.62 -0.78
CA ASN A 117 -13.73 -9.06 -0.93
C ASN A 117 -12.54 -9.80 -1.55
N LYS A 118 -11.39 -9.12 -1.63
CA LYS A 118 -10.11 -9.71 -1.98
C LYS A 118 -9.14 -9.25 -0.92
N GLY A 119 -8.45 -10.19 -0.29
CA GLY A 119 -7.36 -9.82 0.59
C GLY A 119 -6.28 -9.07 -0.14
N TRP A 120 -5.50 -8.33 0.63
CA TRP A 120 -4.43 -7.51 0.13
C TRP A 120 -3.12 -8.25 0.40
N PRO A 121 -2.57 -8.97 -0.58
CA PRO A 121 -1.39 -9.83 -0.41
C PRO A 121 -0.10 -9.03 -0.10
N LEU A 122 -0.23 -7.72 0.07
CA LEU A 122 0.84 -6.81 0.47
C LEU A 122 0.75 -6.47 1.96
N TYR A 123 -0.30 -6.90 2.68
CA TYR A 123 -0.57 -6.48 4.04
C TYR A 123 0.53 -6.91 5.02
N GLU A 124 0.86 -8.21 5.07
CA GLU A 124 1.93 -8.72 5.95
C GLU A 124 3.29 -8.12 5.59
N LYS A 125 3.59 -8.01 4.28
CA LYS A 125 4.84 -7.38 3.82
C LYS A 125 4.90 -5.89 4.17
N MET A 126 3.79 -5.16 4.13
CA MET A 126 3.74 -3.76 4.56
C MET A 126 3.84 -3.64 6.08
N LYS A 127 3.27 -4.58 6.84
CA LYS A 127 3.32 -4.59 8.30
C LYS A 127 4.75 -4.69 8.82
N SER A 128 5.64 -5.41 8.13
CA SER A 128 7.06 -5.53 8.52
C SER A 128 7.85 -4.23 8.38
N ILE A 129 7.43 -3.33 7.48
CA ILE A 129 8.13 -2.06 7.21
C ILE A 129 7.47 -0.87 7.92
N MET A 130 6.16 -0.90 8.13
CA MET A 130 5.47 0.20 8.80
C MET A 130 5.93 0.29 10.26
N PRO A 131 6.23 1.50 10.77
CA PRO A 131 6.47 1.64 12.19
C PRO A 131 5.24 1.12 12.93
N SER A 132 5.44 0.20 13.87
CA SER A 132 4.37 -0.22 14.77
C SER A 132 3.75 1.04 15.33
N ASN A 133 2.43 1.20 15.21
CA ASN A 133 1.69 2.24 15.89
C ASN A 133 1.74 1.94 17.40
N ALA A 134 2.92 2.04 18.02
CA ALA A 134 3.04 2.30 19.44
C ALA A 134 2.46 3.69 19.62
N ARG A 135 1.13 3.71 19.74
CA ARG A 135 0.36 4.87 20.17
C ARG A 135 1.04 5.28 21.47
N GLY A 136 1.79 6.38 21.42
CA GLY A 136 2.41 6.95 22.61
C GLY A 136 1.32 7.10 23.65
N ALA A 137 1.44 6.31 24.71
CA ALA A 137 0.73 6.60 25.95
C ALA A 137 1.35 7.89 26.47
N ASN A 138 0.58 8.98 26.42
CA ASN A 138 0.78 10.14 27.26
C ASN A 138 -0.59 10.66 27.67
#